data_AF-A0A661FB67-F1
#
_entry.id   AF-A0A661FB67-F1
#
_cell.length_a   1.000
_cell.length_b   1.000
_cell.length_c   1.000
_cell.angle_alpha   90.00
_cell.angle_beta   90.00
_cell.angle_gamma   90.00
#
_symmetry.space_group_name_H-M   'P 1'
#
loop_
_entity.id
_entity.type
_entity.pdbx_description
1 polymer ?
#
loop_
_entity_poly.entity_id
_entity_poly.type
_entity_poly.pdbx_seq_one_letter_code
_entity_poly.pdbx_strand_id
1 'polypeptide(L)' 'MERCPCCNARLKEAVICPRCRADLSAVIGSEQAAEKYLAKAIQQWAEGEGEQSIQALVFALNLK' A
#
# COMPACT_ATOMS: atom_id res chain seq x y z
N MET A 1 4.10 -1.02 7.91
CA MET A 1 5.56 -0.69 8.02
C MET A 1 5.95 -0.02 9.37
N GLU A 2 6.67 -0.69 10.29
CA GLU A 2 7.03 -0.08 11.61
C GLU A 2 8.34 0.75 11.61
N ARG A 3 9.11 0.71 10.52
CA ARG A 3 10.44 1.35 10.42
C ARG A 3 10.61 2.14 9.13
N CYS A 4 11.38 3.23 9.21
CA CYS A 4 11.72 4.08 8.08
C CYS A 4 12.61 3.32 7.08
N PRO A 5 12.28 3.29 5.77
CA PRO A 5 13.10 2.61 4.77
C PRO A 5 14.46 3.30 4.55
N CYS A 6 14.55 4.62 4.80
CA CYS A 6 15.76 5.40 4.56
C CYS A 6 16.80 5.25 5.68
N CYS A 7 16.36 5.21 6.94
CA CYS A 7 17.27 5.25 8.09
C CYS A 7 17.01 4.18 9.16
N ASN A 8 16.04 3.29 8.91
CA ASN A 8 15.67 2.17 9.77
C ASN A 8 15.22 2.55 11.21
N ALA A 9 14.88 3.82 11.44
CA ALA A 9 14.29 4.29 12.70
C ALA A 9 12.85 3.80 12.85
N ARG A 10 12.38 3.56 14.09
CA ARG A 10 10.97 3.24 14.35
C ARG A 10 10.08 4.46 14.05
N LEU A 11 8.99 4.26 13.32
CA LEU A 11 8.10 5.35 12.90
C LEU A 11 7.00 5.68 13.92
N LYS A 12 6.54 4.73 14.74
CA LYS A 12 5.43 4.92 15.70
C LYS A 12 4.25 5.69 15.05
N GLU A 13 3.79 5.22 13.89
CA GLU A 13 2.70 5.84 13.10
C GLU A 13 3.01 7.21 12.47
N ALA A 14 4.22 7.75 12.66
CA ALA A 14 4.62 9.00 12.05
C ALA A 14 4.79 8.85 10.52
N VAL A 15 4.13 9.73 9.78
CA VAL A 15 4.27 9.87 8.32
C VAL A 15 5.63 10.48 7.95
N ILE A 16 6.10 11.43 8.75
CA ILE A 16 7.44 11.99 8.63
C ILE A 16 8.36 11.29 9.62
N CYS A 17 9.47 10.73 9.14
CA CYS A 17 10.40 10.03 10.01
C CYS A 17 11.04 11.00 11.03
N PRO A 18 10.97 10.73 12.34
CA PRO A 18 11.51 11.64 13.36
C PRO A 18 13.04 11.77 13.33
N ARG A 19 13.74 10.78 12.75
CA ARG A 19 15.21 10.76 12.67
C ARG A 19 15.75 11.47 11.41
N CYS A 20 15.39 10.98 10.23
CA CYS A 20 15.93 11.52 8.97
C CYS A 20 15.02 12.58 8.31
N ARG A 21 13.82 12.81 8.84
CA ARG A 21 12.81 13.73 8.27
C ARG A 21 12.33 13.36 6.86
N ALA A 22 12.58 12.13 6.41
CA ALA A 22 12.00 11.63 5.17
C ALA A 22 10.47 11.64 5.29
N ASP A 23 9.81 12.19 4.28
CA ASP A 23 8.36 12.11 4.11
C ASP A 23 8.01 10.76 3.49
N LEU A 24 7.25 9.94 4.22
CA LEU A 24 6.85 8.61 3.81
C LEU A 24 5.37 8.56 3.40
N SER A 25 4.70 9.71 3.28
CA SER A 25 3.29 9.81 2.90
C SER A 25 2.97 9.04 1.62
N ALA A 26 3.80 9.17 0.58
CA ALA A 26 3.63 8.44 -0.67
C ALA A 26 3.73 6.92 -0.47
N VAL A 27 4.77 6.45 0.21
CA VAL A 27 5.00 5.00 0.44
C VAL A 27 3.88 4.39 1.28
N ILE A 28 3.50 5.06 2.37
CA ILE A 28 2.41 4.61 3.26
C ILE A 28 1.07 4.66 2.51
N GLY A 29 0.83 5.71 1.73
CA GLY A 29 -0.39 5.84 0.92
C GLY A 29 -0.50 4.75 -0.14
N SER A 30 0.61 4.40 -0.80
CA SER A 30 0.66 3.34 -1.81
C SER A 30 0.46 1.95 -1.19
N GLU A 31 1.01 1.68 0.01
CA GLU A 31 0.72 0.45 0.78
C GLU A 31 -0.79 0.34 1.09
N GLN A 32 -1.39 1.40 1.63
CA GLN A 32 -2.83 1.42 1.95
C GLN A 32 -3.72 1.29 0.71
N ALA A 33 -3.32 1.90 -0.41
CA ALA A 33 -4.03 1.76 -1.67
C ALA A 33 -3.93 0.32 -2.19
N ALA A 34 -2.75 -0.29 -2.13
CA ALA A 34 -2.54 -1.67 -2.57
C ALA A 34 -3.42 -2.64 -1.78
N GLU A 35 -3.51 -2.49 -0.45
CA GLU A 35 -4.38 -3.30 0.40
C GLU A 35 -5.86 -3.18 0.00
N LYS A 36 -6.34 -1.95 -0.28
CA LYS A 36 -7.73 -1.72 -0.71
C LYS A 36 -8.05 -2.38 -2.05
N TYR A 37 -7.16 -2.26 -3.03
CA TYR A 37 -7.35 -2.87 -4.34
C TYR A 37 -7.24 -4.39 -4.29
N LEU A 38 -6.37 -4.94 -3.43
CA LEU A 38 -6.30 -6.37 -3.18
C LEU A 38 -7.60 -6.89 -2.58
N ALA A 39 -8.14 -6.23 -1.56
CA ALA A 39 -9.43 -6.59 -0.97
C ALA A 39 -10.57 -6.55 -2.00
N LYS A 40 -10.58 -5.52 -2.86
CA LYS A 40 -11.54 -5.40 -3.97
C LYS A 40 -11.39 -6.53 -4.98
N ALA A 41 -10.16 -6.88 -5.36
CA ALA A 41 -9.90 -7.99 -6.28
C ALA A 41 -10.45 -9.31 -5.73
N ILE A 42 -10.21 -9.60 -4.45
CA ILE A 42 -10.73 -10.80 -3.78
C ILE A 42 -12.27 -10.82 -3.80
N GLN A 43 -12.91 -9.67 -3.54
CA GLN A 43 -14.37 -9.57 -3.60
C GLN A 43 -14.90 -9.86 -5.00
N GLN A 44 -14.35 -9.20 -6.02
CA GLN A 44 -14.75 -9.37 -7.42
C GLN A 44 -14.54 -10.82 -7.90
N TRP A 45 -13.46 -11.46 -7.44
CA TRP A 45 -13.23 -12.87 -7.70
C TRP A 45 -14.34 -13.76 -7.12
N ALA A 46 -14.74 -13.50 -5.87
CA ALA A 46 -15.82 -14.23 -5.21
C ALA A 46 -17.19 -14.03 -5.90
N GLU A 47 -17.41 -12.86 -6.51
CA GLU A 47 -18.63 -12.52 -7.25
C GLU A 47 -18.62 -13.03 -8.70
N GLY A 48 -17.54 -13.68 -9.15
CA GLY A 48 -17.40 -14.22 -10.50
C GLY A 48 -16.96 -13.18 -11.55
N GLU A 49 -16.60 -11.98 -11.12
CA GLU A 49 -16.14 -10.87 -11.97
C GLU A 49 -14.63 -10.97 -12.25
N GLY A 50 -14.20 -12.08 -12.85
CA GLY A 50 -12.78 -12.42 -12.99
C GLY A 50 -11.92 -11.35 -13.69
N GLU A 51 -12.42 -10.74 -14.76
CA GLU A 51 -11.67 -9.70 -15.49
C GLU A 51 -11.43 -8.45 -14.63
N GLN A 52 -12.45 -8.05 -13.86
CA GLN A 52 -12.36 -6.89 -12.99
C GLN A 52 -11.45 -7.16 -11.78
N SER A 53 -11.51 -8.38 -11.24
CA SER A 53 -10.56 -8.86 -10.23
C SER A 53 -9.12 -8.77 -10.72
N ILE A 54 -8.84 -9.23 -11.94
CA ILE A 54 -7.49 -9.16 -12.53
C ILE A 54 -7.05 -7.70 -12.67
N GLN A 55 -7.93 -6.82 -13.17
CA GLN A 55 -7.61 -5.39 -13.28
C GLN A 55 -7.30 -4.75 -11.93
N ALA A 56 -8.09 -5.05 -10.90
CA ALA A 56 -7.86 -4.55 -9.55
C ALA A 56 -6.51 -5.05 -8.97
N LEU A 57 -6.18 -6.32 -9.22
CA LEU A 57 -4.91 -6.89 -8.80
C LEU A 57 -3.71 -6.27 -9.52
N VAL A 58 -3.80 -6.10 -10.85
CA VAL A 58 -2.76 -5.46 -11.66
C VAL A 58 -2.55 -4.02 -11.21
N PHE A 59 -3.62 -3.29 -10.89
CA PHE A 59 -3.51 -1.93 -10.36
C PHE A 59 -2.77 -1.92 -9.01
N ALA A 60 -3.15 -2.79 -8.07
CA ALA A 60 -2.50 -2.89 -6.77
C ALA A 60 -0.98 -3.15 -6.89
N LEU A 61 -0.57 -4.03 -7.81
CA LEU A 61 0.83 -4.40 -8.03
C LEU A 61 1.67 -3.29 -8.69
N ASN A 62 1.04 -2.29 -9.30
CA ASN A 62 1.72 -1.20 -10.01
C ASN A 62 1.73 0.14 -9.25
N LEU A 63 1.21 0.18 -8.02
CA LEU A 63 1.30 1.35 -7.16
C LEU A 63 2.77 1.66 -6.82
N LYS A 64 3.13 2.95 -6.86
CA LYS A 64 4.50 3.46 -6.67
C LYS A 64 4.61 4.28 -5.40
#